data_AF-A0A1Y4TTW4-F1
#
_entry.id   AF-A0A1Y4TTW4-F1
#
_cell.length_a   1.000
_cell.length_b   1.000
_cell.length_c   1.000
_cell.angle_alpha   90.00
_cell.angle_beta   90.00
_cell.angle_gamma   90.00
#
_symmetry.space_group_name_H-M   'P 1'
#
loop_
_entity.id
_entity.type
_entity.pdbx_description
1 polymer ?
#
loop_
_entity_poly.entity_id
_entity_poly.type
_entity_poly.pdbx_seq_one_letter_code
_entity_poly.pdbx_strand_id
1 'polypeptide(L)'
;MKKCPVCTESLPETAHFCPKCGYVYPKAESVFAAEEKKRIKKKTILLSLLVLAVLSLAGGGIFAVYSLRREMQAYEEEQEQARQEWMDRMFRTGEELPFNEEIACDFRDSLVDYETLCGQMDLGAETQEAYEDEGYIVHVYDLVKIYTTDYGEVVNIEIDYSNADEGQKKSYGVFGYNADTQKEQVREALGSPDQNYGEEEYYYRFDGRQDAPALYITWDENDRIAKIQYYRILQSRYGMVEQTLVGPDDIQMM
;
A
#
# COMPACT_ATOMS: atom_id res chain seq x y z
N MET A 1 60.57 31.96 62.73
CA MET A 1 61.86 32.53 62.26
C MET A 1 62.43 31.60 61.21
N LYS A 2 62.99 32.10 60.10
CA LYS A 2 63.60 31.27 59.05
C LYS A 2 65.09 31.59 58.90
N LYS A 3 65.91 30.59 58.56
CA LYS A 3 67.33 30.81 58.26
C LYS A 3 67.52 31.09 56.78
N CYS A 4 68.40 32.03 56.45
CA CYS A 4 68.82 32.25 55.08
C CYS A 4 69.51 30.98 54.54
N PRO A 5 69.08 30.42 53.41
CA PRO A 5 69.67 29.18 52.91
C PRO A 5 71.12 29.35 52.44
N VAL A 6 71.54 30.58 52.15
CA VAL A 6 72.88 30.88 51.62
C VAL A 6 73.87 31.20 52.74
N CYS A 7 73.51 32.10 53.66
CA CYS A 7 74.43 32.56 54.70
C CYS A 7 74.02 32.18 56.13
N THR A 8 72.94 31.40 56.27
CA THR A 8 72.41 30.84 57.53
C THR A 8 71.94 31.85 58.58
N GLU A 9 71.96 33.14 58.25
CA GLU A 9 71.46 34.23 59.12
C GLU A 9 69.99 34.01 59.48
N SER A 10 69.65 34.22 60.76
CA SER A 10 68.29 34.00 61.26
C SER A 10 67.44 35.25 61.00
N LEU A 11 66.34 35.08 60.29
CA LEU A 11 65.48 36.17 59.84
C LEU A 11 64.02 35.95 60.28
N PRO A 12 63.23 37.03 60.40
CA PRO A 12 61.78 36.92 60.56
C PRO A 12 61.16 36.12 59.40
N GLU A 13 60.10 35.34 59.66
CA GLU A 13 59.46 34.52 58.62
C GLU A 13 58.95 35.33 57.43
N THR A 14 58.55 36.57 57.68
CA THR A 14 58.04 37.53 56.70
C THR A 14 59.11 38.20 55.84
N ALA A 15 60.41 37.97 56.10
CA ALA A 15 61.48 38.61 55.34
C ALA A 15 61.47 38.16 53.86
N HIS A 16 61.34 39.10 52.93
CA HIS A 16 61.31 38.81 51.48
C HIS A 16 62.69 38.76 50.84
N PHE A 17 63.74 39.22 51.53
CA PHE A 17 65.13 39.05 51.13
C PHE A 17 66.07 39.02 52.36
N CYS A 18 67.28 38.49 52.20
CA CYS A 18 68.31 38.49 53.23
C CYS A 18 69.13 39.79 53.17
N PRO A 19 69.18 40.60 54.23
CA PRO A 19 69.94 41.86 54.23
C PRO A 19 71.46 41.64 54.22
N LYS A 20 71.95 40.46 54.61
CA LYS A 20 73.37 40.16 54.71
C LYS A 20 74.00 39.73 53.39
N CYS A 21 73.28 38.97 52.56
CA CYS A 21 73.82 38.42 51.32
C CYS A 21 72.94 38.69 50.08
N GLY A 22 71.85 39.43 50.22
CA GLY A 22 70.98 39.85 49.12
C GLY A 22 70.06 38.76 48.55
N TYR A 23 70.00 37.56 49.15
CA TYR A 23 69.17 36.46 48.64
C TYR A 23 67.67 36.79 48.73
N VAL A 24 66.95 36.80 47.60
CA VAL A 24 65.50 37.10 47.52
C VAL A 24 64.70 35.81 47.56
N TYR A 25 63.70 35.74 48.45
CA TYR A 25 62.83 34.57 48.55
C TYR A 25 61.74 34.60 47.47
N PRO A 26 61.49 33.48 46.76
CA PRO A 26 60.39 33.41 45.78
C PRO A 26 59.05 33.70 46.48
N LYS A 27 58.25 34.64 45.95
CA LYS A 27 56.92 34.96 46.50
C LYS A 27 56.00 33.74 46.32
N ALA A 28 55.34 33.32 47.40
CA ALA A 28 54.27 32.34 47.31
C ALA A 28 53.05 32.98 46.62
N GLU A 29 52.69 32.49 45.43
CA GLU A 29 51.45 32.86 44.76
C GLU A 29 50.22 32.39 45.57
N SER A 30 49.21 33.25 45.60
CA SER A 30 48.05 33.19 46.49
C SER A 30 47.11 32.00 46.21
N VAL A 31 46.65 31.38 47.29
CA VAL A 31 45.77 30.19 47.32
C VAL A 31 44.39 30.45 46.69
N PHE A 32 44.00 31.71 46.46
CA PHE A 32 42.71 32.09 45.88
C PHE A 32 42.58 31.79 44.37
N ALA A 33 43.67 31.77 43.62
CA ALA A 33 43.61 31.46 42.17
C ALA A 33 43.32 29.97 41.88
N ALA A 34 43.59 29.07 42.84
CA ALA A 34 43.39 27.64 42.68
C ALA A 34 41.92 27.21 42.89
N GLU A 35 41.19 27.86 43.81
CA GLU A 35 39.77 27.56 44.06
C GLU A 35 38.86 28.12 42.95
N GLU A 36 39.15 29.32 42.44
CA GLU A 36 38.40 29.91 41.34
C GLU A 36 38.58 29.12 40.02
N LYS A 37 39.81 28.69 39.72
CA LYS A 37 40.10 27.79 38.59
C LYS A 37 39.39 26.44 38.74
N LYS A 38 39.27 25.88 39.95
CA LYS A 38 38.52 24.63 40.19
C LYS A 38 37.01 24.80 40.02
N ARG A 39 36.44 25.93 40.47
CA ARG A 39 35.00 26.22 40.35
C ARG A 39 34.60 26.52 38.90
N ILE A 40 35.42 27.27 38.16
CA ILE A 40 35.24 27.50 36.72
C ILE A 40 35.35 26.18 35.96
N LYS A 41 36.39 25.37 36.19
CA LYS A 41 36.52 24.04 35.56
C LYS A 41 35.32 23.14 35.82
N LYS A 42 34.81 23.06 37.06
CA LYS A 42 33.61 22.27 37.38
C LYS A 42 32.36 22.78 36.66
N LYS A 43 32.14 24.10 36.61
CA LYS A 43 31.00 24.68 35.86
C LYS A 43 31.11 24.44 34.36
N THR A 44 32.31 24.59 33.77
CA THR A 44 32.53 24.34 32.34
C THR A 44 32.32 22.86 31.99
N ILE A 45 32.78 21.93 32.83
CA ILE A 45 32.56 20.48 32.65
C ILE A 45 31.06 20.14 32.72
N LEU A 46 30.33 20.75 33.66
CA LEU A 46 28.89 20.50 33.82
C LEU A 46 28.09 21.05 32.62
N LEU A 47 28.43 22.25 32.14
CA LEU A 47 27.84 22.85 30.95
C LEU A 47 28.16 22.04 29.68
N SER A 48 29.40 21.57 29.51
CA SER A 48 29.75 20.74 28.36
C SER A 48 29.02 19.41 28.36
N LEU A 49 28.84 18.78 29.53
CA LEU A 49 28.06 17.55 29.66
C LEU A 49 26.57 17.78 29.36
N LEU A 50 26.01 18.91 29.79
CA LEU A 50 24.62 19.27 29.54
C LEU A 50 24.37 19.56 28.05
N VAL A 51 25.29 20.27 27.40
CA VAL A 51 25.26 20.50 25.94
C VAL A 51 25.40 19.19 25.17
N LEU A 52 26.32 18.30 25.58
CA LEU A 52 26.46 16.96 24.98
C LEU A 52 25.19 16.13 25.13
N ALA A 53 24.53 16.16 26.30
CA ALA A 53 23.28 15.46 26.55
C ALA A 53 22.14 15.99 25.65
N VAL A 54 22.02 17.30 25.49
CA VAL A 54 21.02 17.91 24.60
C VAL A 54 21.29 17.58 23.14
N LEU A 55 22.55 17.64 22.70
CA LEU A 55 22.94 17.29 21.33
C LEU A 55 22.72 15.80 21.03
N SER A 56 22.93 14.90 22.00
CA SER A 56 22.68 13.47 21.82
C SER A 56 21.18 13.15 21.81
N LEU A 57 20.34 13.84 22.59
CA LEU A 57 18.88 13.72 22.49
C LEU A 57 18.34 14.25 21.16
N ALA A 58 18.81 15.42 20.70
CA ALA A 58 18.42 15.97 19.40
C ALA A 58 18.89 15.09 18.23
N GLY A 59 20.15 14.62 18.28
CA GLY A 59 20.71 13.72 17.27
C GLY A 59 20.00 12.36 17.24
N GLY A 60 19.68 11.79 18.40
CA GLY A 60 18.92 10.54 18.52
C GLY A 60 17.49 10.67 18.00
N GLY A 61 16.80 11.77 18.29
CA GLY A 61 15.47 12.05 17.77
C GLY A 61 15.45 12.24 16.25
N ILE A 62 16.40 12.98 15.70
CA ILE A 62 16.55 13.15 14.24
C ILE A 62 16.87 11.80 13.58
N PHE A 63 17.75 11.00 14.19
CA PHE A 63 18.09 9.67 13.68
C PHE A 63 16.88 8.71 13.70
N ALA A 64 16.09 8.72 14.77
CA ALA A 64 14.88 7.89 14.89
C ALA A 64 13.79 8.28 13.87
N VAL A 65 13.58 9.59 13.65
CA VAL A 65 12.66 10.07 12.60
C VAL A 65 13.17 9.70 11.21
N TYR A 66 14.48 9.83 10.97
CA TYR A 66 15.09 9.44 9.71
C TYR A 66 14.99 7.93 9.46
N SER A 67 15.19 7.08 10.48
CA SER A 67 15.07 5.63 10.34
C SER A 67 13.62 5.19 10.10
N LEU A 68 12.65 5.75 10.83
CA LEU A 68 11.22 5.48 10.60
C LEU A 68 10.77 5.94 9.21
N ARG A 69 11.24 7.11 8.76
CA ARG A 69 10.90 7.61 7.42
C ARG A 69 11.50 6.73 6.33
N ARG A 70 12.71 6.20 6.55
CA ARG A 70 13.34 5.23 5.65
C ARG A 70 12.59 3.90 5.62
N GLU A 71 12.10 3.43 6.76
CA GLU A 71 11.25 2.22 6.84
C GLU A 71 9.91 2.44 6.14
N MET A 72 9.26 3.59 6.34
CA MET A 72 8.04 3.94 5.62
C MET A 72 8.26 4.07 4.10
N GLN A 73 9.35 4.70 3.67
CA GLN A 73 9.69 4.79 2.25
C GLN A 73 9.98 3.43 1.66
N ALA A 74 10.70 2.57 2.38
CA ALA A 74 10.92 1.19 1.95
C ALA A 74 9.61 0.38 1.90
N TYR A 75 8.68 0.62 2.83
CA TYR A 75 7.36 -0.01 2.84
C TYR A 75 6.44 0.53 1.73
N GLU A 76 6.49 1.83 1.44
CA GLU A 76 5.79 2.46 0.31
C GLU A 76 6.38 1.99 -1.03
N GLU A 77 7.71 1.86 -1.14
CA GLU A 77 8.39 1.29 -2.30
C GLU A 77 8.07 -0.21 -2.44
N GLU A 78 8.02 -0.98 -1.36
CA GLU A 78 7.63 -2.39 -1.37
C GLU A 78 6.15 -2.56 -1.72
N GLN A 79 5.26 -1.70 -1.22
CA GLN A 79 3.85 -1.69 -1.64
C GLN A 79 3.67 -1.26 -3.08
N GLU A 80 4.37 -0.22 -3.53
CA GLU A 80 4.30 0.25 -4.92
C GLU A 80 4.90 -0.78 -5.87
N GLN A 81 5.99 -1.43 -5.49
CA GLN A 81 6.56 -2.55 -6.23
C GLN A 81 5.62 -3.76 -6.21
N ALA A 82 5.00 -4.11 -5.08
CA ALA A 82 4.01 -5.18 -5.03
C ALA A 82 2.75 -4.84 -5.84
N ARG A 83 2.34 -3.57 -5.87
CA ARG A 83 1.24 -3.04 -6.69
C ARG A 83 1.61 -3.09 -8.17
N GLN A 84 2.81 -2.66 -8.55
CA GLN A 84 3.30 -2.74 -9.92
C GLN A 84 3.52 -4.19 -10.37
N GLU A 85 4.10 -5.04 -9.54
CA GLU A 85 4.22 -6.48 -9.80
C GLU A 85 2.85 -7.16 -9.89
N TRP A 86 1.87 -6.70 -9.11
CA TRP A 86 0.47 -7.15 -9.21
C TRP A 86 -0.16 -6.64 -10.50
N MET A 87 0.03 -5.38 -10.89
CA MET A 87 -0.46 -4.81 -12.17
C MET A 87 0.16 -5.49 -13.39
N ASP A 88 1.49 -5.66 -13.41
CA ASP A 88 2.26 -6.37 -14.45
C ASP A 88 1.87 -7.85 -14.56
N ARG A 89 1.34 -8.43 -13.47
CA ARG A 89 0.79 -9.79 -13.45
C ARG A 89 -0.68 -9.85 -13.85
N MET A 90 -1.46 -8.80 -13.63
CA MET A 90 -2.92 -8.79 -13.81
C MET A 90 -3.34 -8.27 -15.19
N PHE A 91 -2.49 -7.51 -15.88
CA PHE A 91 -2.80 -6.97 -17.21
C PHE A 91 -1.61 -7.16 -18.16
N ARG A 92 -1.86 -7.69 -19.36
CA ARG A 92 -0.85 -7.73 -20.44
C ARG A 92 -0.35 -6.35 -20.88
N THR A 93 -0.98 -5.30 -20.40
CA THR A 93 -0.59 -3.91 -20.59
C THR A 93 -0.40 -3.33 -19.19
N GLY A 94 0.83 -2.99 -18.80
CA GLY A 94 1.17 -2.38 -17.50
C GLY A 94 0.62 -0.96 -17.31
N GLU A 95 -0.55 -0.67 -17.89
CA GLU A 95 -1.28 0.58 -17.77
C GLU A 95 -2.47 0.38 -16.82
N GLU A 96 -2.64 1.31 -15.89
CA GLU A 96 -3.79 1.37 -14.99
C GLU A 96 -5.06 1.46 -15.83
N LEU A 97 -5.92 0.43 -15.80
CA LEU A 97 -7.16 0.45 -16.56
C LEU A 97 -7.99 1.66 -16.13
N PRO A 98 -8.55 2.42 -17.08
CA PRO A 98 -9.27 3.65 -16.78
C PRO A 98 -10.38 3.38 -15.76
N PHE A 99 -10.34 4.11 -14.65
CA PHE A 99 -11.45 4.15 -13.70
C PHE A 99 -12.55 5.02 -14.32
N ASN A 100 -13.72 4.43 -14.57
CA ASN A 100 -14.87 5.17 -15.08
C ASN A 100 -15.75 5.59 -13.89
N GLU A 101 -15.58 6.84 -13.44
CA GLU A 101 -16.33 7.41 -12.30
C GLU A 101 -17.84 7.51 -12.57
N GLU A 102 -18.30 7.34 -13.82
CA GLU A 102 -19.74 7.38 -14.16
C GLU A 102 -20.48 6.08 -13.83
N ILE A 103 -19.78 4.98 -13.54
CA ILE A 103 -20.41 3.71 -13.20
C ILE A 103 -20.70 3.66 -11.70
N ALA A 104 -21.97 3.44 -11.35
CA ALA A 104 -22.39 3.42 -9.95
C ALA A 104 -21.82 2.21 -9.19
N CYS A 105 -21.77 1.04 -9.83
CA CYS A 105 -21.33 -0.23 -9.26
C CYS A 105 -20.32 -0.91 -10.20
N ASP A 106 -19.01 -0.82 -9.90
CA ASP A 106 -17.94 -1.47 -10.66
C ASP A 106 -17.44 -2.72 -9.92
N PHE A 107 -17.58 -3.88 -10.57
CA PHE A 107 -17.29 -5.19 -9.97
C PHE A 107 -15.82 -5.66 -10.07
N ARG A 108 -14.87 -4.80 -10.45
CA ARG A 108 -13.45 -5.16 -10.64
C ARG A 108 -12.83 -5.95 -9.47
N ASP A 109 -13.21 -5.63 -8.24
CA ASP A 109 -12.68 -6.22 -7.00
C ASP A 109 -13.69 -7.11 -6.27
N SER A 110 -14.74 -7.57 -6.97
CA SER A 110 -15.92 -8.19 -6.35
C SER A 110 -15.92 -9.73 -6.30
N LEU A 111 -14.86 -10.38 -6.79
CA LEU A 111 -14.68 -11.85 -6.66
C LEU A 111 -14.09 -12.17 -5.27
N VAL A 112 -14.88 -11.88 -4.24
CA VAL A 112 -14.59 -12.02 -2.79
C VAL A 112 -15.72 -12.82 -2.13
N ASP A 113 -15.76 -12.91 -0.79
CA ASP A 113 -16.95 -13.42 -0.11
C ASP A 113 -18.14 -12.46 -0.27
N TYR A 114 -19.34 -13.03 -0.39
CA TYR A 114 -20.56 -12.31 -0.71
C TYR A 114 -20.95 -11.29 0.36
N GLU A 115 -20.71 -11.58 1.65
CA GLU A 115 -20.94 -10.61 2.73
C GLU A 115 -20.04 -9.38 2.57
N THR A 116 -18.76 -9.57 2.24
CA THR A 116 -17.83 -8.47 1.96
C THR A 116 -18.26 -7.68 0.73
N LEU A 117 -18.72 -8.35 -0.34
CA LEU A 117 -19.25 -7.67 -1.53
C LEU A 117 -20.43 -6.75 -1.18
N CYS A 118 -21.43 -7.26 -0.46
CA CYS A 118 -22.58 -6.47 -0.01
C CYS A 118 -22.19 -5.33 0.95
N GLY A 119 -21.07 -5.45 1.67
CA GLY A 119 -20.52 -4.38 2.51
C GLY A 119 -19.78 -3.29 1.74
N GLN A 120 -19.25 -3.60 0.55
CA GLN A 120 -18.49 -2.67 -0.28
C GLN A 120 -19.35 -1.86 -1.24
N MET A 121 -20.52 -2.38 -1.62
CA MET A 121 -21.32 -1.85 -2.72
C MET A 121 -22.81 -1.90 -2.42
N ASP A 122 -23.51 -0.80 -2.74
CA ASP A 122 -24.96 -0.71 -2.60
C ASP A 122 -25.65 -1.25 -3.86
N LEU A 123 -25.95 -2.55 -3.86
CA LEU A 123 -26.68 -3.22 -4.93
C LEU A 123 -28.20 -3.02 -4.84
N GLY A 124 -28.69 -2.35 -3.80
CA GLY A 124 -30.11 -2.28 -3.48
C GLY A 124 -30.70 -3.62 -3.04
N ALA A 125 -32.01 -3.78 -3.26
CA ALA A 125 -32.72 -5.02 -2.93
C ALA A 125 -32.64 -6.02 -4.09
N GLU A 126 -32.58 -7.31 -3.76
CA GLU A 126 -32.70 -8.36 -4.76
C GLU A 126 -34.02 -8.23 -5.53
N THR A 127 -33.95 -8.32 -6.85
CA THR A 127 -35.13 -8.23 -7.74
C THR A 127 -35.83 -9.56 -7.90
N GLN A 128 -35.18 -10.66 -7.51
CA GLN A 128 -35.73 -12.00 -7.47
C GLN A 128 -35.21 -12.72 -6.23
N GLU A 129 -36.01 -13.64 -5.69
CA GLU A 129 -35.56 -14.49 -4.58
C GLU A 129 -34.39 -15.35 -5.03
N ALA A 130 -33.33 -15.40 -4.23
CA ALA A 130 -32.16 -16.23 -4.50
C ALA A 130 -32.55 -17.70 -4.74
N TYR A 131 -31.90 -18.33 -5.73
CA TYR A 131 -32.17 -19.71 -6.13
C TYR A 131 -30.89 -20.48 -6.39
N GLU A 132 -30.99 -21.80 -6.44
CA GLU A 132 -29.87 -22.67 -6.76
C GLU A 132 -29.81 -22.94 -8.27
N ASP A 133 -28.63 -22.77 -8.87
CA ASP A 133 -28.34 -23.07 -10.27
C ASP A 133 -26.98 -23.77 -10.38
N GLU A 134 -26.98 -24.98 -10.96
CA GLU A 134 -25.78 -25.82 -11.13
C GLU A 134 -24.88 -25.96 -9.88
N GLY A 135 -25.47 -25.94 -8.68
CA GLY A 135 -24.76 -26.06 -7.40
C GLY A 135 -24.22 -24.74 -6.84
N TYR A 136 -24.59 -23.60 -7.44
CA TYR A 136 -24.32 -22.26 -6.92
C TYR A 136 -25.62 -21.61 -6.42
N ILE A 137 -25.49 -20.71 -5.45
CA ILE A 137 -26.59 -19.83 -5.04
C ILE A 137 -26.49 -18.56 -5.88
N VAL A 138 -27.57 -18.24 -6.60
CA VAL A 138 -27.66 -17.10 -7.51
C VAL A 138 -28.48 -15.99 -6.87
N HIS A 139 -27.83 -14.84 -6.68
CA HIS A 139 -28.44 -13.59 -6.21
C HIS A 139 -28.69 -12.67 -7.39
N VAL A 140 -29.90 -12.11 -7.51
CA VAL A 140 -30.29 -11.32 -8.69
C VAL A 140 -30.58 -9.88 -8.29
N TYR A 141 -29.87 -8.95 -8.92
CA TYR A 141 -29.99 -7.50 -8.74
C TYR A 141 -30.16 -6.83 -10.10
N ASP A 142 -31.41 -6.58 -10.47
CA ASP A 142 -31.74 -5.94 -11.75
C ASP A 142 -31.13 -6.67 -12.95
N LEU A 143 -30.09 -6.11 -13.58
CA LEU A 143 -29.35 -6.68 -14.71
C LEU A 143 -28.24 -7.66 -14.29
N VAL A 144 -27.95 -7.76 -12.99
CA VAL A 144 -26.80 -8.47 -12.45
C VAL A 144 -27.24 -9.79 -11.81
N LYS A 145 -26.49 -10.86 -12.10
CA LYS A 145 -26.54 -12.12 -11.35
C LYS A 145 -25.19 -12.39 -10.71
N ILE A 146 -25.21 -12.67 -9.41
CA ILE A 146 -24.01 -13.00 -8.63
C ILE A 146 -24.14 -14.45 -8.19
N TYR A 147 -23.20 -15.29 -8.64
CA TYR A 147 -23.14 -16.71 -8.32
C TYR A 147 -22.17 -16.92 -7.16
N THR A 148 -22.64 -17.61 -6.14
CA THR A 148 -21.85 -17.90 -4.93
C THR A 148 -21.79 -19.40 -4.66
N THR A 149 -20.68 -19.85 -4.05
CA THR A 149 -20.58 -21.21 -3.52
C THR A 149 -21.45 -21.39 -2.28
N ASP A 150 -21.59 -22.63 -1.80
CA ASP A 150 -22.20 -22.96 -0.51
C ASP A 150 -21.47 -22.32 0.70
N TYR A 151 -20.22 -21.90 0.52
CA TYR A 151 -19.44 -21.14 1.50
C TYR A 151 -19.59 -19.62 1.36
N GLY A 152 -20.39 -19.14 0.41
CA GLY A 152 -20.60 -17.71 0.16
C GLY A 152 -19.47 -17.04 -0.62
N GLU A 153 -18.59 -17.79 -1.28
CA GLU A 153 -17.56 -17.21 -2.15
C GLU A 153 -18.17 -16.81 -3.50
N VAL A 154 -17.96 -15.57 -3.95
CA VAL A 154 -18.42 -15.11 -5.27
C VAL A 154 -17.50 -15.66 -6.36
N VAL A 155 -18.09 -16.41 -7.30
CA VAL A 155 -17.34 -17.12 -8.35
C VAL A 155 -17.59 -16.59 -9.74
N ASN A 156 -18.77 -16.00 -9.98
CA ASN A 156 -19.16 -15.44 -11.25
C ASN A 156 -20.11 -14.26 -11.02
N ILE A 157 -19.90 -13.20 -11.77
CA ILE A 157 -20.76 -12.02 -11.83
C ILE A 157 -21.13 -11.84 -13.30
N GLU A 158 -22.42 -11.93 -13.59
CA GLU A 158 -22.97 -11.73 -14.92
C GLU A 158 -23.76 -10.43 -14.96
N ILE A 159 -23.53 -9.61 -15.98
CA ILE A 159 -24.29 -8.40 -16.26
C ILE A 159 -24.86 -8.53 -17.68
N ASP A 160 -26.18 -8.57 -17.81
CA ASP A 160 -26.87 -8.68 -19.10
C ASP A 160 -27.57 -7.37 -19.45
N TYR A 161 -27.07 -6.67 -20.48
CA TYR A 161 -27.60 -5.40 -20.94
C TYR A 161 -28.60 -5.54 -22.09
N SER A 162 -28.89 -6.77 -22.55
CA SER A 162 -29.69 -7.01 -23.76
C SER A 162 -31.08 -6.38 -23.71
N ASN A 163 -31.63 -6.20 -22.51
CA ASN A 163 -32.93 -5.57 -22.28
C ASN A 163 -32.85 -4.34 -21.35
N ALA A 164 -31.66 -3.74 -21.20
CA ALA A 164 -31.44 -2.61 -20.32
C ALA A 164 -31.97 -1.30 -20.90
N ASP A 165 -32.71 -0.54 -20.09
CA ASP A 165 -33.07 0.84 -20.42
C ASP A 165 -31.84 1.76 -20.33
N GLU A 166 -31.88 2.92 -21.00
CA GLU A 166 -30.76 3.90 -21.04
C GLU A 166 -30.23 4.30 -19.65
N GLY A 167 -31.10 4.35 -18.64
CA GLY A 167 -30.70 4.65 -17.26
C GLY A 167 -29.91 3.52 -16.59
N GLN A 168 -30.15 2.27 -16.97
CA GLN A 168 -29.55 1.07 -16.35
C GLN A 168 -28.20 0.70 -16.98
N LYS A 169 -27.99 1.10 -18.24
CA LYS A 169 -26.76 0.85 -19.01
C LYS A 169 -25.46 1.33 -18.33
N LYS A 170 -25.57 2.30 -17.41
CA LYS A 170 -24.45 2.84 -16.63
C LYS A 170 -24.44 2.42 -15.16
N SER A 171 -25.45 1.69 -14.69
CA SER A 171 -25.57 1.32 -13.28
C SER A 171 -24.49 0.33 -12.86
N TYR A 172 -24.11 -0.58 -13.76
CA TYR A 172 -23.19 -1.68 -13.47
C TYR A 172 -22.11 -1.78 -14.53
N GLY A 173 -20.93 -2.24 -14.13
CA GLY A 173 -19.84 -2.55 -15.05
C GLY A 173 -18.70 -3.31 -14.39
N VAL A 174 -17.66 -3.61 -15.18
CA VAL A 174 -16.44 -4.26 -14.70
C VAL A 174 -15.25 -3.56 -15.32
N PHE A 175 -14.29 -3.13 -14.49
CA PHE A 175 -13.10 -2.38 -14.95
C PHE A 175 -13.45 -1.10 -15.73
N GLY A 176 -14.56 -0.45 -15.39
CA GLY A 176 -15.00 0.76 -16.08
C GLY A 176 -15.77 0.51 -17.39
N TYR A 177 -15.95 -0.76 -17.79
CA TYR A 177 -16.68 -1.15 -19.00
C TYR A 177 -18.15 -1.46 -18.69
N ASN A 178 -19.05 -1.00 -19.56
CA ASN A 178 -20.50 -1.14 -19.47
C ASN A 178 -21.14 -1.16 -20.88
N ALA A 179 -22.46 -1.12 -20.96
CA ALA A 179 -23.19 -1.16 -22.23
C ALA A 179 -22.84 -0.04 -23.24
N ASP A 180 -22.29 1.09 -22.79
CA ASP A 180 -21.89 2.18 -23.69
C ASP A 180 -20.48 1.99 -24.27
N THR A 181 -19.73 1.01 -23.75
CA THR A 181 -18.37 0.75 -24.15
C THR A 181 -18.33 0.10 -25.53
N GLN A 182 -17.52 0.67 -26.43
CA GLN A 182 -17.30 0.12 -27.75
C GLN A 182 -16.19 -0.94 -27.75
N LYS A 183 -16.35 -1.95 -28.60
CA LYS A 183 -15.39 -3.03 -28.81
C LYS A 183 -13.97 -2.55 -29.05
N GLU A 184 -13.78 -1.52 -29.86
CA GLU A 184 -12.45 -0.98 -30.15
C GLU A 184 -11.80 -0.37 -28.90
N GLN A 185 -12.57 0.27 -28.01
CA GLN A 185 -12.03 0.81 -26.75
C GLN A 185 -11.49 -0.29 -25.85
N VAL A 186 -12.18 -1.43 -25.79
CA VAL A 186 -11.71 -2.60 -25.03
C VAL A 186 -10.46 -3.20 -25.69
N ARG A 187 -10.39 -3.27 -27.03
CA ARG A 187 -9.18 -3.73 -27.74
C ARG A 187 -7.99 -2.82 -27.52
N GLU A 188 -8.19 -1.51 -27.53
CA GLU A 188 -7.12 -0.53 -27.30
C GLU A 188 -6.56 -0.65 -25.88
N ALA A 189 -7.43 -0.83 -24.88
CA ALA A 189 -7.03 -0.92 -23.48
C ALA A 189 -6.46 -2.29 -23.08
N LEU A 190 -7.12 -3.39 -23.47
CA LEU A 190 -6.77 -4.76 -23.04
C LEU A 190 -5.90 -5.51 -24.06
N GLY A 191 -5.75 -4.96 -25.27
CA GLY A 191 -5.07 -5.64 -26.37
C GLY A 191 -5.93 -6.75 -27.00
N SER A 192 -5.24 -7.73 -27.58
CA SER A 192 -5.90 -8.86 -28.24
C SER A 192 -6.46 -9.85 -27.20
N PRO A 193 -7.71 -10.34 -27.37
CA PRO A 193 -8.27 -11.34 -26.47
C PRO A 193 -7.49 -12.67 -26.54
N ASP A 194 -7.53 -13.44 -25.46
CA ASP A 194 -6.89 -14.77 -25.39
C ASP A 194 -7.63 -15.80 -26.23
N GLN A 195 -8.96 -15.68 -26.33
CA GLN A 195 -9.81 -16.44 -27.21
C GLN A 195 -10.94 -15.56 -27.75
N ASN A 196 -11.39 -15.86 -28.96
CA ASN A 196 -12.60 -15.31 -29.53
C ASN A 196 -13.35 -16.43 -30.23
N TYR A 197 -14.57 -16.72 -29.78
CA TYR A 197 -15.46 -17.65 -30.46
C TYR A 197 -16.24 -16.84 -31.49
N GLY A 198 -15.62 -16.63 -32.67
CA GLY A 198 -16.15 -15.74 -33.71
C GLY A 198 -15.75 -14.27 -33.52
N GLU A 199 -16.51 -13.36 -34.15
CA GLU A 199 -16.30 -11.90 -34.03
C GLU A 199 -17.11 -11.28 -32.88
N GLU A 200 -18.05 -12.02 -32.28
CA GLU A 200 -19.06 -11.50 -31.35
C GLU A 200 -18.68 -11.63 -29.88
N GLU A 201 -17.57 -12.30 -29.56
CA GLU A 201 -17.21 -12.63 -28.17
C GLU A 201 -15.71 -12.50 -27.92
N TYR A 202 -15.34 -11.76 -26.87
CA TYR A 202 -13.95 -11.64 -26.42
C TYR A 202 -13.76 -12.26 -25.04
N TYR A 203 -12.72 -13.08 -24.93
CA TYR A 203 -12.29 -13.70 -23.68
C TYR A 203 -10.89 -13.24 -23.29
N TYR A 204 -10.76 -12.67 -22.10
CA TYR A 204 -9.52 -12.19 -21.52
C TYR A 204 -9.21 -12.94 -20.22
N ARG A 205 -7.97 -13.42 -20.08
CA ARG A 205 -7.45 -14.00 -18.83
C ARG A 205 -6.41 -13.07 -18.24
N PHE A 206 -6.67 -12.55 -17.05
CA PHE A 206 -5.85 -11.49 -16.46
C PHE A 206 -4.45 -11.96 -16.01
N ASP A 207 -4.29 -13.15 -15.41
CA ASP A 207 -2.98 -13.65 -14.92
C ASP A 207 -2.46 -14.87 -15.70
N GLY A 208 -3.21 -15.41 -16.68
CA GLY A 208 -2.83 -16.65 -17.38
C GLY A 208 -2.61 -17.88 -16.45
N ARG A 209 -2.90 -17.74 -15.15
CA ARG A 209 -2.87 -18.76 -14.11
C ARG A 209 -4.24 -19.41 -13.98
N GLN A 210 -4.23 -20.61 -13.41
CA GLN A 210 -5.38 -21.49 -13.34
C GLN A 210 -6.57 -20.95 -12.54
N ASP A 211 -6.34 -20.03 -11.59
CA ASP A 211 -7.37 -19.43 -10.73
C ASP A 211 -7.51 -17.91 -10.94
N ALA A 212 -6.93 -17.41 -12.02
CA ALA A 212 -7.00 -15.99 -12.36
C ALA A 212 -8.44 -15.61 -12.72
N PRO A 213 -8.90 -14.40 -12.34
CA PRO A 213 -10.12 -13.85 -12.90
C PRO A 213 -10.05 -13.80 -14.43
N ALA A 214 -11.18 -14.06 -15.05
CA ALA A 214 -11.37 -13.94 -16.48
C ALA A 214 -12.53 -12.98 -16.76
N LEU A 215 -12.39 -12.22 -17.84
CA LEU A 215 -13.42 -11.32 -18.35
C LEU A 215 -13.89 -11.83 -19.70
N TYR A 216 -15.19 -12.06 -19.79
CA TYR A 216 -15.86 -12.46 -21.01
C TYR A 216 -16.86 -11.37 -21.41
N ILE A 217 -16.79 -10.93 -22.67
CA ILE A 217 -17.62 -9.87 -23.19
C ILE A 217 -18.27 -10.35 -24.48
N THR A 218 -19.60 -10.24 -24.54
CA THR A 218 -20.38 -10.44 -25.77
C THR A 218 -20.79 -9.10 -26.34
N TRP A 219 -20.71 -8.96 -27.65
CA TRP A 219 -20.99 -7.73 -28.40
C TRP A 219 -22.39 -7.76 -29.02
N ASP A 220 -23.04 -6.60 -29.10
CA ASP A 220 -24.26 -6.40 -29.90
C ASP A 220 -23.92 -6.11 -31.37
N GLU A 221 -24.95 -5.98 -32.21
CA GLU A 221 -24.82 -5.66 -33.64
C GLU A 221 -24.11 -4.31 -33.95
N ASN A 222 -23.97 -3.44 -32.94
CA ASN A 222 -23.33 -2.14 -33.04
C ASN A 222 -21.93 -2.12 -32.39
N ASP A 223 -21.34 -3.30 -32.13
CA ASP A 223 -20.06 -3.46 -31.45
C ASP A 223 -20.02 -2.81 -30.05
N ARG A 224 -21.16 -2.77 -29.36
CA ARG A 224 -21.28 -2.38 -27.94
C ARG A 224 -21.40 -3.60 -27.05
N ILE A 225 -21.08 -3.45 -25.77
CA ILE A 225 -21.21 -4.55 -24.81
C ILE A 225 -22.69 -4.91 -24.63
N ALA A 226 -23.06 -6.14 -25.03
CA ALA A 226 -24.36 -6.73 -24.74
C ALA A 226 -24.36 -7.45 -23.38
N LYS A 227 -23.25 -8.12 -23.04
CA LYS A 227 -23.13 -8.91 -21.82
C LYS A 227 -21.69 -8.92 -21.31
N ILE A 228 -21.53 -8.91 -19.98
CA ILE A 228 -20.25 -9.15 -19.31
C ILE A 228 -20.39 -10.35 -18.37
N GLN A 229 -19.39 -11.23 -18.37
CA GLN A 229 -19.19 -12.19 -17.29
C GLN A 229 -17.78 -12.02 -16.72
N TYR A 230 -17.70 -11.86 -15.39
CA TYR A 230 -16.45 -11.74 -14.65
C TYR A 230 -16.39 -12.85 -13.61
N TYR A 231 -15.45 -13.78 -13.77
CA TYR A 231 -15.47 -15.02 -13.00
C TYR A 231 -14.08 -15.58 -12.71
N ARG A 232 -13.99 -16.47 -11.73
CA ARG A 232 -12.84 -17.35 -11.53
C ARG A 232 -13.20 -18.77 -11.93
N ILE A 233 -12.33 -19.44 -12.69
CA ILE A 233 -12.47 -20.87 -12.92
C ILE A 233 -11.97 -21.58 -11.67
N LEU A 234 -12.88 -21.89 -10.74
CA LEU A 234 -12.52 -22.73 -9.60
C LEU A 234 -12.36 -24.17 -10.08
N GLN A 235 -11.17 -24.74 -9.98
CA GLN A 235 -11.07 -26.20 -10.04
C GLN A 235 -11.81 -26.78 -8.85
N SER A 236 -12.90 -27.50 -9.13
CA SER A 236 -13.50 -28.38 -8.14
C SER A 236 -12.40 -29.31 -7.62
N ARG A 237 -12.36 -29.54 -6.29
CA ARG A 237 -11.53 -30.62 -5.71
C ARG A 237 -11.96 -32.03 -6.19
N TYR A 238 -12.91 -32.11 -7.12
CA TYR A 238 -13.52 -33.33 -7.66
C TYR A 238 -13.61 -33.28 -9.19
N GLY A 239 -12.47 -33.10 -9.87
CA GLY A 239 -12.39 -33.33 -11.30
C GLY A 239 -13.00 -32.22 -12.15
N MET A 240 -12.54 -32.17 -13.40
CA MET A 240 -12.94 -31.17 -14.38
C MET A 240 -14.45 -31.18 -14.56
N VAL A 241 -15.12 -30.14 -14.07
CA VAL A 241 -16.31 -29.64 -14.76
C VAL A 241 -15.71 -28.76 -15.86
N GLU A 242 -15.61 -29.30 -17.07
CA GLU A 242 -15.59 -28.43 -18.24
C GLU A 242 -16.83 -27.56 -18.08
N GLN A 243 -16.64 -26.28 -17.74
CA GLN A 243 -17.65 -25.27 -17.98
C GLN A 243 -17.93 -25.37 -19.48
N THR A 244 -18.99 -26.09 -19.82
CA THR A 244 -19.58 -26.00 -21.13
C THR A 244 -20.27 -24.64 -21.07
N LEU A 245 -19.52 -23.58 -21.36
CA LEU A 245 -20.11 -22.31 -21.76
C LEU A 245 -20.84 -22.65 -23.07
N VAL A 246 -22.09 -23.08 -22.94
CA VAL A 246 -22.99 -23.27 -24.05
C VAL A 246 -23.17 -21.89 -24.64
N GLY A 247 -22.53 -21.65 -25.79
CA GLY A 247 -22.80 -20.47 -26.59
C GLY A 247 -24.30 -20.37 -26.91
N PRO A 248 -24.80 -19.18 -27.26
CA PRO A 248 -26.23 -18.90 -27.38
C PRO A 248 -27.03 -19.69 -28.45
N ASP A 249 -26.49 -20.74 -29.07
CA ASP A 249 -27.10 -21.43 -30.21
C ASP A 249 -27.87 -22.73 -29.92
N ASP A 250 -27.93 -23.23 -28.69
CA ASP A 250 -28.68 -24.47 -28.39
C ASP A 250 -30.15 -24.24 -27.95
N ILE A 251 -30.77 -23.14 -28.39
CA ILE A 251 -32.24 -23.01 -28.44
C ILE A 251 -32.71 -23.31 -29.87
N GLN A 252 -32.58 -24.56 -30.32
CA GLN A 252 -33.48 -25.16 -31.29
C GLN A 252 -33.24 -26.66 -31.42
N MET A 253 -34.08 -27.46 -30.73
CA MET A 253 -34.74 -28.69 -31.20
C MET A 253 -35.11 -29.59 -30.01
N MET A 254 -36.29 -29.36 -29.43
CA MET A 254 -37.37 -30.34 -29.22
C MET A 254 -38.57 -29.70 -28.52
#